data_AF-A0A553F2Z9-F1
#
_entry.id   AF-A0A553F2Z9-F1
#
_cell.length_a   1.000
_cell.length_b   1.000
_cell.length_c   1.000
_cell.angle_alpha   90.00
_cell.angle_beta   90.00
_cell.angle_gamma   90.00
#
_symmetry.space_group_name_H-M   'P 1'
#
loop_
_entity.id
_entity.type
_entity.pdbx_description
1 polymer ?
#
loop_
_entity_poly.entity_id
_entity_poly.type
_entity_poly.pdbx_seq_one_letter_code
_entity_poly.pdbx_strand_id
1 'polypeptide(L)'
;MITMEFDDIRKIWDGQNNRPLYVIDEDALHRRILLKKKQSRRLANTTEWVMAGANFLASSMILTAIFLKNNANIFSYITMGFMALTPLYIFYIRRQRKTQEKAFESSVSGDLDHAISNATFQVRLSMVMRWYLLPIAVLTLLSVWSEDISYWFLLGVVVFFCATFYASSWEHRLYVSKKRRLIDLRNKLGKEDLPNHSNLQES
;
A
#
# COMPACT_ATOMS: atom_id res chain seq x y z
N MET A 1 4.40 11.28 -17.31
CA MET A 1 5.87 11.45 -17.37
C MET A 1 6.57 10.22 -16.77
N ILE A 2 6.39 9.04 -17.38
CA ILE A 2 7.00 7.76 -16.93
C ILE A 2 7.45 6.89 -18.14
N THR A 3 7.29 7.37 -19.38
CA THR A 3 7.72 6.66 -20.60
C THR A 3 9.24 6.47 -20.66
N MET A 4 10.03 7.39 -20.10
CA MET A 4 11.51 7.29 -20.08
C MET A 4 12.07 6.10 -19.27
N GLU A 5 11.44 5.63 -18.20
CA GLU A 5 12.03 4.55 -17.36
C GLU A 5 11.95 3.14 -17.98
N PHE A 6 10.96 2.90 -18.85
CA PHE A 6 10.82 1.61 -19.56
C PHE A 6 11.78 1.56 -20.73
N ASP A 7 11.92 2.66 -21.46
CA ASP A 7 12.89 2.78 -22.53
C ASP A 7 14.30 2.66 -21.98
N ASP A 8 14.61 3.11 -20.77
CA ASP A 8 15.94 2.90 -20.18
C ASP A 8 16.23 1.44 -19.79
N ILE A 9 15.23 0.69 -19.31
CA ILE A 9 15.38 -0.75 -19.03
C ILE A 9 15.50 -1.52 -20.35
N ARG A 10 14.66 -1.18 -21.33
CA ARG A 10 14.68 -1.76 -22.66
C ARG A 10 15.92 -1.37 -23.45
N LYS A 11 16.48 -0.18 -23.29
CA LYS A 11 17.69 0.30 -23.97
C LYS A 11 18.96 -0.31 -23.39
N ILE A 12 18.94 -0.68 -22.10
CA ILE A 12 19.99 -1.51 -21.51
C ILE A 12 19.88 -2.96 -22.00
N TRP A 13 18.67 -3.48 -22.15
CA TRP A 13 18.41 -4.82 -22.70
C TRP A 13 18.74 -4.92 -24.21
N ASP A 14 18.14 -4.04 -25.03
CA ASP A 14 18.32 -3.95 -26.48
C ASP A 14 19.73 -3.45 -26.85
N GLY A 15 20.36 -2.62 -26.00
CA GLY A 15 21.76 -2.19 -26.15
C GLY A 15 22.79 -3.28 -25.88
N GLN A 16 22.38 -4.41 -25.29
CA GLN A 16 23.22 -5.58 -25.05
C GLN A 16 23.10 -6.67 -26.13
N ASN A 17 22.19 -6.52 -27.12
CA ASN A 17 21.95 -7.50 -28.19
C ASN A 17 23.07 -7.63 -29.25
N ASN A 18 24.26 -7.07 -29.02
CA ASN A 18 25.39 -7.18 -29.94
C ASN A 18 26.66 -7.77 -29.32
N ARG A 19 26.56 -8.46 -28.17
CA ARG A 19 27.66 -9.21 -27.54
C ARG A 19 27.19 -10.59 -27.06
N PRO A 20 28.06 -11.62 -27.09
CA PRO A 20 27.67 -13.02 -26.89
C PRO A 20 27.11 -13.28 -25.49
N LEU A 21 25.79 -13.50 -25.45
CA LEU A 21 24.93 -14.35 -24.62
C LEU A 21 25.08 -14.49 -23.08
N TYR A 22 26.15 -14.09 -22.38
CA TYR A 22 26.28 -14.53 -20.96
C TYR A 22 26.91 -13.53 -19.99
N VAL A 23 26.50 -12.27 -20.04
CA VAL A 23 26.62 -11.37 -18.86
C VAL A 23 25.39 -10.47 -18.79
N ILE A 24 24.22 -11.06 -18.52
CA ILE A 24 23.19 -10.31 -17.79
C ILE A 24 23.90 -9.92 -16.49
N ASP A 25 24.07 -8.63 -16.26
CA ASP A 25 24.63 -8.13 -15.01
C ASP A 25 23.58 -8.39 -13.91
N GLU A 26 23.56 -9.63 -13.43
CA GLU A 26 22.67 -10.11 -12.37
C GLU A 26 22.76 -9.18 -11.16
N ASP A 27 23.93 -8.60 -10.89
CA ASP A 27 24.12 -7.61 -9.84
C ASP A 27 23.38 -6.30 -10.11
N ALA A 28 23.35 -5.81 -11.36
CA ALA A 28 22.59 -4.62 -11.72
C ALA A 28 21.07 -4.86 -11.66
N LEU A 29 20.61 -6.04 -12.11
CA LEU A 29 19.21 -6.44 -12.02
C LEU A 29 18.78 -6.62 -10.56
N HIS A 30 19.59 -7.33 -9.77
CA HIS A 30 19.36 -7.58 -8.36
C HIS A 30 19.36 -6.28 -7.56
N ARG A 31 20.29 -5.34 -7.81
CA ARG A 31 20.27 -4.00 -7.20
C ARG A 31 18.99 -3.22 -7.50
N ARG A 32 18.50 -3.26 -8.74
CA ARG A 32 17.23 -2.58 -9.11
C ARG A 32 16.02 -3.21 -8.42
N ILE A 33 15.99 -4.54 -8.29
CA ILE A 33 14.95 -5.26 -7.55
C ILE A 33 15.00 -4.89 -6.06
N LEU A 34 16.19 -4.87 -5.45
CA LEU A 34 16.39 -4.45 -4.06
C LEU A 34 15.97 -2.99 -3.83
N LEU A 35 16.28 -2.08 -4.75
CA LEU A 35 15.85 -0.68 -4.68
C LEU A 35 14.31 -0.55 -4.74
N LYS A 36 13.65 -1.29 -5.64
CA LYS A 36 12.18 -1.32 -5.71
C LYS A 36 11.54 -1.95 -4.47
N LYS A 37 12.13 -3.02 -3.92
CA LYS A 37 11.74 -3.64 -2.65
C LYS A 37 11.82 -2.62 -1.52
N LYS A 38 12.92 -1.87 -1.42
CA LYS A 38 13.12 -0.81 -0.41
C LYS A 38 12.13 0.34 -0.58
N GLN A 39 11.84 0.77 -1.80
CA GLN A 39 10.87 1.83 -2.07
C GLN A 39 9.44 1.40 -1.72
N SER A 40 9.04 0.18 -2.07
CA SER A 40 7.73 -0.39 -1.71
C SER A 40 7.58 -0.51 -0.19
N ARG A 41 8.63 -0.98 0.50
CA ARG A 41 8.67 -1.09 1.96
C ARG A 41 8.56 0.27 2.65
N ARG A 42 9.25 1.29 2.13
CA ARG A 42 9.17 2.66 2.65
C ARG A 42 7.75 3.21 2.53
N LEU A 43 7.11 3.06 1.37
CA LEU A 43 5.74 3.56 1.17
C LEU A 43 4.76 2.91 2.15
N ALA A 44 4.79 1.57 2.27
CA ALA A 44 3.91 0.86 3.20
C ALA A 44 4.18 1.24 4.67
N ASN A 45 5.45 1.45 5.03
CA ASN A 45 5.80 1.88 6.37
C ASN A 45 5.27 3.29 6.66
N THR A 46 5.40 4.24 5.71
CA THR A 46 4.87 5.59 5.87
C THR A 46 3.36 5.59 6.02
N THR A 47 2.63 4.81 5.21
CA THR A 47 1.15 4.82 5.23
C THR A 47 0.59 4.13 6.47
N GLU A 48 1.21 3.05 6.93
CA GLU A 48 0.92 2.44 8.24
C GLU A 48 1.08 3.44 9.39
N TRP A 49 2.19 4.18 9.41
CA TRP A 49 2.50 5.13 10.49
C TRP A 49 1.58 6.36 10.47
N VAL A 50 1.33 6.94 9.30
CA VAL A 50 0.41 8.07 9.15
C VAL A 50 -0.98 7.68 9.64
N MET A 51 -1.45 6.48 9.27
CA MET A 51 -2.78 6.02 9.66
C MET A 51 -2.89 5.69 11.15
N ALA A 52 -1.90 5.00 11.72
CA ALA A 52 -1.86 4.72 13.14
C ALA A 52 -1.80 6.02 13.96
N GLY A 53 -0.96 6.97 13.54
CA GLY A 53 -0.84 8.28 14.17
C GLY A 53 -2.12 9.10 14.09
N ALA A 54 -2.76 9.17 12.93
CA ALA A 54 -4.00 9.91 12.74
C ALA A 54 -5.14 9.38 13.62
N ASN A 55 -5.33 8.05 13.66
CA ASN A 55 -6.38 7.44 14.49
C ASN A 55 -6.08 7.57 15.99
N PHE A 56 -4.82 7.43 16.38
CA PHE A 56 -4.42 7.62 17.78
C PHE A 56 -4.66 9.06 18.24
N LEU A 57 -4.28 10.04 17.42
CA LEU A 57 -4.49 11.45 17.70
C LEU A 57 -5.98 11.80 17.76
N ALA A 58 -6.77 11.33 16.78
CA ALA A 58 -8.22 11.56 16.77
C ALA A 58 -8.91 10.93 18.00
N SER A 59 -8.58 9.67 18.33
CA SER A 59 -9.10 9.02 19.54
C SER A 59 -8.70 9.76 20.81
N SER A 60 -7.48 10.29 20.89
CA SER A 60 -7.02 11.08 22.03
C SER A 60 -7.77 12.40 22.15
N MET A 61 -8.04 13.09 21.04
CA MET A 61 -8.84 14.32 21.03
C MET A 61 -10.29 14.08 21.44
N ILE A 62 -10.91 12.97 21.00
CA ILE A 62 -12.26 12.62 21.42
C ILE A 62 -12.28 12.32 22.92
N LEU A 63 -11.32 11.55 23.43
CA LEU A 63 -11.22 11.23 24.86
C LEU A 63 -11.06 12.50 25.72
N THR A 64 -10.21 13.45 25.32
CA THR A 64 -10.05 14.71 26.05
C THR A 64 -11.31 15.57 25.97
N ALA A 65 -12.00 15.60 24.83
CA ALA A 65 -13.28 16.31 24.70
C ALA A 65 -14.36 15.72 25.63
N ILE A 66 -14.46 14.39 25.70
CA ILE A 66 -15.38 13.68 26.61
C ILE A 66 -15.08 14.05 28.06
N PHE A 67 -13.81 14.01 28.47
CA PHE A 67 -13.40 14.27 29.84
C PHE A 67 -13.61 15.74 30.26
N LEU A 68 -13.37 16.69 29.36
CA LEU A 68 -13.49 18.13 29.66
C LEU A 68 -14.93 18.63 29.59
N LYS A 69 -15.73 18.19 28.61
CA LYS A 69 -17.10 18.69 28.42
C LYS A 69 -18.17 17.87 29.14
N ASN A 70 -17.85 16.64 29.57
CA ASN A 70 -18.77 15.70 30.23
C ASN A 70 -20.14 15.53 29.53
N ASN A 71 -20.19 15.80 28.22
CA ASN A 71 -21.41 15.75 27.40
C ASN A 71 -21.19 14.86 26.19
N ALA A 72 -20.86 13.59 26.46
CA ALA A 72 -20.52 12.62 25.44
C ALA A 72 -21.74 11.79 25.06
N ASN A 73 -22.11 11.84 23.78
CA ASN A 73 -23.08 10.92 23.21
C ASN A 73 -22.48 9.49 23.07
N ILE A 74 -23.36 8.49 22.94
CA ILE A 74 -22.93 7.09 22.76
C ILE A 74 -22.10 6.89 21.48
N PHE A 75 -22.36 7.69 20.44
CA PHE A 75 -21.64 7.63 19.17
C PHE A 75 -20.16 8.02 19.30
N SER A 76 -19.82 8.96 20.18
CA SER A 76 -18.45 9.38 20.46
C SER A 76 -17.64 8.28 21.12
N TYR A 77 -18.24 7.55 22.07
CA TYR A 77 -17.59 6.39 22.70
C TYR A 77 -17.33 5.27 21.69
N ILE A 78 -18.31 4.97 20.83
CA ILE A 78 -18.16 3.98 19.76
C ILE A 78 -17.05 4.40 18.80
N THR A 79 -17.08 5.67 18.35
CA THR A 79 -16.07 6.21 17.40
C THR A 79 -14.67 6.16 18.00
N MET A 80 -14.51 6.61 19.25
CA MET A 80 -13.24 6.54 20.00
C MET A 80 -12.73 5.10 20.09
N GLY A 81 -13.58 4.16 20.52
CA GLY A 81 -13.20 2.75 20.62
C GLY A 81 -12.76 2.17 19.27
N PHE A 82 -13.50 2.48 18.21
CA PHE A 82 -13.17 2.02 16.85
C PHE A 82 -11.84 2.60 16.35
N MET A 83 -11.60 3.90 16.57
CA MET A 83 -10.36 4.57 16.21
C MET A 83 -9.17 4.05 17.03
N ALA A 84 -9.35 3.76 18.32
CA ALA A 84 -8.31 3.21 19.19
C ALA A 84 -7.93 1.76 18.83
N LEU A 85 -8.88 0.93 18.40
CA LEU A 85 -8.63 -0.46 18.00
C LEU A 85 -7.84 -0.57 16.69
N THR A 86 -7.96 0.42 15.81
CA THR A 86 -7.36 0.40 14.47
C THR A 86 -5.83 0.41 14.47
N PRO A 87 -5.12 1.28 15.23
CA PRO A 87 -3.66 1.20 15.34
C PRO A 87 -3.18 -0.12 15.96
N LEU A 88 -3.96 -0.73 16.87
CA LEU A 88 -3.66 -2.07 17.40
C LEU A 88 -3.72 -3.14 16.31
N TYR A 89 -4.75 -3.08 15.46
CA TYR A 89 -4.89 -3.98 14.31
C TYR A 89 -3.75 -3.79 13.29
N ILE A 90 -3.39 -2.54 12.96
CA ILE A 90 -2.25 -2.23 12.08
C ILE A 90 -0.95 -2.78 12.67
N PHE A 91 -0.74 -2.63 13.98
CA PHE A 91 0.45 -3.16 14.65
C PHE A 91 0.51 -4.69 14.60
N TYR A 92 -0.63 -5.36 14.80
CA TYR A 92 -0.73 -6.82 14.68
C TYR A 92 -0.35 -7.30 13.28
N ILE A 93 -0.94 -6.71 12.23
CA ILE A 93 -0.62 -7.10 10.85
C ILE A 93 0.84 -6.80 10.49
N ARG A 94 1.36 -5.66 10.95
CA ARG A 94 2.76 -5.28 10.77
C ARG A 94 3.71 -6.32 11.36
N ARG A 95 3.37 -6.88 12.53
CA ARG A 95 4.15 -7.95 13.16
C ARG A 95 4.12 -9.22 12.31
N GLN A 96 2.95 -9.60 11.80
CA GLN A 96 2.80 -10.77 10.92
C GLN A 96 3.65 -10.62 9.64
N ARG A 97 3.67 -9.44 9.02
CA ARG A 97 4.49 -9.16 7.82
C ARG A 97 5.98 -9.37 8.06
N LYS A 98 6.52 -8.90 9.20
CA LYS A 98 7.94 -9.05 9.54
C LYS A 98 8.35 -10.51 9.73
N THR A 99 7.43 -11.38 10.15
CA THR A 99 7.69 -12.81 10.29
C THR A 99 7.76 -13.49 8.92
N GLN A 100 6.92 -13.08 7.97
CA GLN A 100 6.92 -13.63 6.60
C GLN A 100 8.11 -13.17 5.74
N GLU A 101 8.70 -12.00 6.04
CA GLU A 101 9.91 -11.52 5.36
C GLU A 101 11.14 -12.43 5.53
N LYS A 102 11.15 -13.34 6.53
CA LYS A 102 12.26 -14.25 6.81
C LYS A 102 12.22 -15.57 6.03
N ALA A 103 11.15 -15.82 5.27
CA ALA A 103 10.88 -17.13 4.66
C ALA A 103 11.23 -17.22 3.16
N PHE A 104 11.76 -16.16 2.55
CA PHE A 104 12.08 -16.14 1.12
C PHE A 104 13.59 -16.36 0.90
N GLU A 105 13.94 -17.37 0.11
CA GLU A 105 15.30 -17.60 -0.38
C GLU A 105 15.79 -16.40 -1.21
N SER A 106 17.08 -16.07 -1.10
CA SER A 106 17.72 -14.95 -1.80
C SER A 106 17.99 -15.25 -3.28
N SER A 107 16.95 -15.57 -4.04
CA SER A 107 17.00 -15.73 -5.50
C SER A 107 16.22 -14.61 -6.20
N VAL A 108 16.57 -14.28 -7.44
CA VAL A 108 15.92 -13.19 -8.21
C VAL A 108 14.41 -13.44 -8.40
N SER A 109 14.03 -14.70 -8.64
CA SER A 109 12.62 -15.13 -8.72
C SER A 109 11.93 -15.08 -7.35
N GLY A 110 12.60 -15.51 -6.28
CA GLY A 110 12.09 -15.43 -4.90
C GLY A 110 11.86 -13.99 -4.41
N ASP A 111 12.76 -13.07 -4.75
CA ASP A 111 12.61 -11.65 -4.44
C ASP A 111 11.46 -10.98 -5.21
N LEU A 112 11.21 -11.43 -6.46
CA LEU A 112 10.09 -10.95 -7.27
C LEU A 112 8.74 -11.44 -6.73
N ASP A 113 8.63 -12.73 -6.38
CA ASP A 113 7.43 -13.29 -5.76
C ASP A 113 7.15 -12.64 -4.40
N HIS A 114 8.19 -12.38 -3.60
CA HIS A 114 8.08 -11.62 -2.37
C HIS A 114 7.56 -10.18 -2.62
N ALA A 115 8.05 -9.49 -3.65
CA ALA A 115 7.57 -8.17 -4.02
C ALA A 115 6.10 -8.19 -4.46
N ILE A 116 5.66 -9.21 -5.22
CA ILE A 116 4.27 -9.40 -5.67
C ILE A 116 3.35 -9.70 -4.48
N SER A 117 3.78 -10.55 -3.55
CA SER A 117 3.05 -10.84 -2.31
C SER A 117 2.83 -9.58 -1.48
N ASN A 118 3.89 -8.79 -1.27
CA ASN A 118 3.82 -7.54 -0.53
C ASN A 118 2.95 -6.49 -1.25
N ALA A 119 3.02 -6.39 -2.58
CA ALA A 119 2.14 -5.51 -3.36
C ALA A 119 0.67 -5.94 -3.29
N THR A 120 0.40 -7.24 -3.26
CA THR A 120 -0.97 -7.78 -3.09
C THR A 120 -1.52 -7.45 -1.70
N PHE A 121 -0.69 -7.60 -0.66
CA PHE A 121 -1.03 -7.17 0.68
C PHE A 121 -1.38 -5.68 0.74
N GLN A 122 -0.57 -4.80 0.14
CA GLN A 122 -0.82 -3.35 0.10
C GLN A 122 -2.15 -3.00 -0.59
N VAL A 123 -2.46 -3.67 -1.71
CA VAL A 123 -3.74 -3.47 -2.42
C VAL A 123 -4.92 -3.89 -1.53
N ARG A 124 -4.83 -5.05 -0.87
CA ARG A 124 -5.88 -5.54 0.04
C ARG A 124 -6.06 -4.61 1.24
N LEU A 125 -4.96 -4.19 1.86
CA LEU A 125 -4.97 -3.27 2.99
C LEU A 125 -5.64 -1.95 2.59
N SER A 126 -5.28 -1.40 1.45
CA SER A 126 -5.89 -0.18 0.90
C SER A 126 -7.40 -0.31 0.66
N MET A 127 -7.89 -1.47 0.18
CA MET A 127 -9.34 -1.70 0.06
C MET A 127 -10.03 -1.72 1.43
N VAL A 128 -9.46 -2.45 2.40
CA VAL A 128 -10.00 -2.52 3.77
C VAL A 128 -10.06 -1.13 4.39
N MET A 129 -8.99 -0.32 4.24
CA MET A 129 -8.95 1.03 4.80
C MET A 129 -9.99 1.96 4.16
N ARG A 130 -10.28 1.79 2.87
CA ARG A 130 -11.29 2.57 2.19
C ARG A 130 -12.70 2.24 2.69
N TRP A 131 -13.00 0.96 2.91
CA TRP A 131 -14.27 0.53 3.51
C TRP A 131 -14.38 0.95 4.98
N TYR A 132 -13.27 0.99 5.71
CA TYR A 132 -13.20 1.46 7.09
C TYR A 132 -13.49 2.96 7.26
N LEU A 133 -13.14 3.79 6.27
CA LEU A 133 -13.42 5.24 6.31
C LEU A 133 -14.94 5.53 6.39
N LEU A 134 -15.76 4.73 5.72
CA LEU A 134 -17.21 4.95 5.63
C LEU A 134 -17.94 4.89 6.99
N PRO A 135 -17.84 3.80 7.78
CA PRO A 135 -18.51 3.75 9.08
C PRO A 135 -18.00 4.83 10.03
N ILE A 136 -16.71 5.21 9.95
CA ILE A 136 -16.19 6.31 10.76
C ILE A 136 -16.77 7.65 10.34
N ALA A 137 -16.86 7.93 9.04
CA ALA A 137 -17.47 9.15 8.55
C ALA A 137 -18.93 9.24 9.03
N VAL A 138 -19.69 8.15 8.93
CA VAL A 138 -21.09 8.10 9.39
C VAL A 138 -21.17 8.29 10.91
N LEU A 139 -20.39 7.57 11.71
CA LEU A 139 -20.41 7.70 13.17
C LEU A 139 -19.98 9.10 13.63
N THR A 140 -18.99 9.69 12.97
CA THR A 140 -18.53 11.05 13.28
C THR A 140 -19.61 12.08 12.96
N LEU A 141 -20.29 11.94 11.82
CA LEU A 141 -21.41 12.83 11.45
C LEU A 141 -22.59 12.68 12.40
N LEU A 142 -22.96 11.46 12.79
CA LEU A 142 -24.02 11.21 13.77
C LEU A 142 -23.67 11.79 15.15
N SER A 143 -22.40 11.68 15.55
CA SER A 143 -21.93 12.29 16.79
C SER A 143 -22.09 13.81 16.74
N VAL A 144 -21.55 14.47 15.71
CA VAL A 144 -21.62 15.93 15.56
C VAL A 144 -23.06 16.41 15.39
N TRP A 145 -23.93 15.66 14.71
CA TRP A 145 -25.34 16.00 14.53
C TRP A 145 -26.14 15.99 15.82
N SER A 146 -25.81 15.08 16.74
CA SER A 146 -26.48 15.00 18.05
C SER A 146 -26.03 16.08 19.04
N GLU A 147 -24.97 16.82 18.70
CA GLU A 147 -24.52 17.98 19.45
C GLU A 147 -25.00 19.26 18.73
N ASP A 148 -25.39 20.31 19.47
CA ASP A 148 -25.75 21.62 18.91
C ASP A 148 -24.50 22.39 18.42
N ILE A 149 -23.68 21.74 17.60
CA ILE A 149 -22.46 22.30 17.02
C ILE A 149 -22.81 23.14 15.78
N SER A 150 -22.04 24.21 15.56
CA SER A 150 -22.11 25.06 14.37
C SER A 150 -22.12 24.28 13.04
N TYR A 151 -23.04 24.63 12.15
CA TYR A 151 -23.13 24.07 10.80
C TYR A 151 -21.84 24.23 9.97
N TRP A 152 -21.03 25.26 10.25
CA TRP A 152 -19.72 25.44 9.60
C TRP A 152 -18.72 24.35 9.97
N PHE A 153 -18.77 23.87 11.22
CA PHE A 153 -17.93 22.76 11.66
C PHE A 153 -18.37 21.45 11.00
N LEU A 154 -19.68 21.19 10.93
CA LEU A 154 -20.24 20.04 10.21
C LEU A 154 -19.78 20.04 8.73
N LEU A 155 -19.88 21.18 8.05
CA LEU A 155 -19.42 21.34 6.68
C LEU A 155 -17.92 21.03 6.56
N GLY A 156 -17.10 21.52 7.48
CA GLY A 156 -15.67 21.23 7.55
C GLY A 156 -15.37 19.74 7.70
N VAL A 157 -16.10 19.03 8.56
CA VAL A 157 -15.98 17.58 8.75
C VAL A 157 -16.32 16.82 7.46
N VAL A 158 -17.41 17.20 6.78
CA VAL A 158 -17.79 16.58 5.50
C VAL A 158 -16.70 16.76 4.45
N VAL A 159 -16.20 17.99 4.27
CA VAL A 159 -15.11 18.29 3.32
C VAL A 159 -13.85 17.49 3.65
N PHE A 160 -13.49 17.39 4.93
CA PHE A 160 -12.35 16.60 5.39
C PHE A 160 -12.47 15.11 5.03
N PHE A 161 -13.65 14.51 5.25
CA PHE A 161 -13.89 13.11 4.86
C PHE A 161 -13.87 12.92 3.35
N CYS A 162 -14.43 13.85 2.56
CA CYS A 162 -14.34 13.81 1.10
C CYS A 162 -12.90 13.87 0.61
N ALA A 163 -12.09 14.79 1.15
CA ALA A 163 -10.67 14.90 0.82
C ALA A 163 -9.90 13.62 1.18
N THR A 164 -10.18 13.05 2.35
CA THR A 164 -9.55 11.81 2.81
C THR A 164 -9.93 10.61 1.93
N PHE A 165 -11.20 10.53 1.50
CA PHE A 165 -11.67 9.50 0.57
C PHE A 165 -11.01 9.62 -0.80
N TYR A 166 -10.82 10.85 -1.28
CA TYR A 166 -10.11 11.10 -2.53
C TYR A 166 -8.63 10.70 -2.43
N ALA A 167 -7.94 11.10 -1.35
CA ALA A 167 -6.56 10.71 -1.08
C ALA A 167 -6.41 9.17 -1.02
N SER A 168 -7.31 8.48 -0.30
CA SER A 168 -7.34 7.02 -0.23
C SER A 168 -7.56 6.37 -1.60
N SER A 169 -8.41 6.96 -2.44
CA SER A 169 -8.66 6.49 -3.81
C SER A 169 -7.43 6.64 -4.71
N TRP A 170 -6.71 7.74 -4.58
CA TRP A 170 -5.45 7.98 -5.28
C TRP A 170 -4.38 6.97 -4.84
N GLU A 171 -4.22 6.77 -3.54
CA GLU A 171 -3.29 5.80 -2.96
C GLU A 171 -3.57 4.37 -3.46
N HIS A 172 -4.84 3.96 -3.48
CA HIS A 172 -5.26 2.66 -4.01
C HIS A 172 -4.83 2.44 -5.46
N ARG A 173 -5.05 3.46 -6.31
CA ARG A 173 -4.66 3.39 -7.74
C ARG A 173 -3.14 3.23 -7.89
N LEU A 174 -2.35 3.90 -7.06
CA LEU A 174 -0.89 3.74 -7.07
C LEU A 174 -0.47 2.31 -6.69
N TYR A 175 -1.09 1.70 -5.69
CA TYR A 175 -0.79 0.31 -5.30
C TYR A 175 -1.17 -0.70 -6.37
N VAL A 176 -2.36 -0.55 -6.99
CA VAL A 176 -2.79 -1.43 -8.09
C VAL A 176 -1.84 -1.32 -9.29
N SER A 177 -1.43 -0.10 -9.63
CA SER A 177 -0.44 0.13 -10.70
C SER A 177 0.88 -0.57 -10.41
N LYS A 178 1.39 -0.46 -9.17
CA LYS A 178 2.62 -1.14 -8.74
C LYS A 178 2.50 -2.67 -8.82
N LYS A 179 1.39 -3.23 -8.33
CA LYS A 179 1.13 -4.68 -8.41
C LYS A 179 1.15 -5.15 -9.87
N ARG A 180 0.45 -4.45 -10.78
CA ARG A 180 0.40 -4.80 -12.21
C ARG A 180 1.78 -4.82 -12.85
N ARG A 181 2.64 -3.85 -12.54
CA ARG A 181 4.02 -3.79 -13.07
C ARG A 181 4.87 -4.97 -12.61
N LEU A 182 4.73 -5.41 -11.36
CA LEU A 182 5.47 -6.57 -10.84
C LEU A 182 5.00 -7.88 -11.48
N ILE A 183 3.69 -8.03 -11.72
CA ILE A 183 3.14 -9.19 -12.44
C ILE A 183 3.60 -9.20 -13.90
N ASP A 184 3.60 -8.04 -14.56
CA ASP A 184 4.10 -7.93 -15.95
C ASP A 184 5.57 -8.32 -16.06
N LEU A 185 6.41 -7.92 -15.08
CA LEU A 185 7.82 -8.31 -15.02
C LEU A 185 7.99 -9.83 -14.86
N ARG A 186 7.22 -10.47 -13.98
CA ARG A 186 7.23 -11.94 -13.80
C ARG A 186 6.84 -12.67 -15.08
N ASN A 187 5.81 -12.18 -15.77
CA ASN A 187 5.32 -12.80 -16.99
C ASN A 187 6.31 -12.66 -18.17
N LYS A 188 7.13 -11.60 -18.19
CA LYS A 188 8.18 -11.42 -19.19
C LYS A 188 9.37 -12.35 -18.93
N LEU A 189 9.87 -12.38 -17.70
CA LEU A 189 10.94 -13.29 -17.28
C LEU A 189 10.55 -14.77 -17.48
N GLY A 190 9.35 -15.16 -17.06
CA GLY A 190 8.86 -16.54 -17.23
C GLY A 190 8.53 -16.95 -18.67
N LYS A 191 8.45 -15.99 -19.62
CA LYS A 191 8.32 -16.28 -21.05
C LYS A 191 9.68 -16.36 -21.75
N GLU A 192 10.69 -15.66 -21.26
CA GLU A 192 12.06 -15.72 -21.78
C GLU A 192 12.85 -16.93 -21.23
N ASP A 193 12.53 -17.41 -20.02
CA ASP A 193 13.11 -18.64 -19.42
C ASP A 193 12.52 -19.95 -19.96
N LEU A 194 11.52 -19.89 -20.85
CA LEU A 194 11.09 -21.05 -21.63
C LEU A 194 11.82 -21.00 -22.97
N PRO A 195 12.98 -21.65 -23.13
CA PRO A 195 13.56 -21.82 -24.44
C PRO A 195 12.51 -22.46 -25.34
N ASN A 196 12.33 -21.84 -26.50
CA ASN A 196 11.57 -22.36 -27.61
C ASN A 196 12.23 -23.66 -28.11
N HIS A 197 12.07 -24.76 -27.36
CA HIS A 197 12.53 -26.10 -27.74
C HIS A 197 11.55 -26.80 -28.70
N SER A 198 10.73 -26.05 -29.44
CA SER A 198 9.88 -26.61 -30.50
C SER A 198 10.54 -26.63 -31.89
N ASN A 199 11.77 -26.12 -32.05
CA ASN A 199 12.44 -26.07 -33.37
C ASN A 199 13.76 -26.86 -33.44
N LEU A 200 13.84 -28.04 -32.83
CA LEU A 200 14.93 -29.02 -33.09
C LEU A 200 14.41 -30.44 -33.37
N GLN A 201 13.24 -30.54 -34.01
CA GLN A 201 12.82 -31.74 -34.74
C GLN A 201 12.29 -31.28 -36.10
N GLU A 202 13.19 -31.17 -37.08
CA GLU A 202 12.99 -31.34 -38.53
C GLU A 202 14.06 -30.54 -39.29
N SER A 203 15.19 -31.20 -39.57
CA SER A 203 15.82 -31.30 -40.90
C SER A 203 17.18 -31.99 -40.78
#